data_AF-A0A7X2MTV0-F1
#
_entry.id   AF-A0A7X2MTV0-F1
#
_cell.length_a   1.000
_cell.length_b   1.000
_cell.length_c   1.000
_cell.angle_alpha   90.00
_cell.angle_beta   90.00
_cell.angle_gamma   90.00
#
_symmetry.space_group_name_H-M   'P 1'
#
loop_
_entity.id
_entity.type
_entity.pdbx_description
1 polymer ?
#
loop_
_entity_poly.entity_id
_entity_poly.type
_entity_poly.pdbx_seq_one_letter_code
_entity_poly.pdbx_strand_id
1 'polypeptide(L)'
;DRVLGLELGADDYLPKPFNDRELVARIRAILRRSNWSEQQQQHDNSSPTLEVDCLRLNPGRQEASFDDVTLDLTGTEFTLLYLLAQHLGQVVSREHLSQEVLGKRLTPFDRAIDMHISNLR
;
A
#
# COMPACT_ATOMS: atom_id res chain seq x y z
N ASP A 1 15.40 32.51 -6.96
CA ASP A 1 16.61 31.97 -6.32
C ASP A 1 16.46 30.46 -6.10
N ARG A 2 16.54 29.69 -7.21
CA ARG A 2 16.34 28.23 -7.19
C ARG A 2 17.51 27.51 -6.51
N VAL A 3 18.70 28.06 -6.68
CA VAL A 3 19.94 27.53 -6.13
C VAL A 3 19.93 27.70 -4.62
N LEU A 4 19.61 28.89 -4.10
CA LEU A 4 19.49 29.09 -2.66
C LEU A 4 18.44 28.15 -2.04
N GLY A 5 17.30 27.93 -2.70
CA GLY A 5 16.28 27.01 -2.19
C GLY A 5 16.79 25.57 -2.03
N LEU A 6 17.61 25.08 -2.98
CA LEU A 6 18.23 23.76 -2.90
C LEU A 6 19.37 23.74 -1.87
N GLU A 7 20.18 24.81 -1.77
CA GLU A 7 21.25 24.95 -0.77
C GLU A 7 20.71 25.01 0.67
N LEU A 8 19.53 25.59 0.84
CA LEU A 8 18.79 25.60 2.11
C LEU A 8 18.11 24.26 2.43
N GLY A 9 18.25 23.24 1.56
CA GLY A 9 17.82 21.87 1.83
C GLY A 9 16.52 21.41 1.14
N ALA A 10 16.02 22.13 0.13
CA ALA A 10 14.89 21.62 -0.65
C ALA A 10 15.28 20.41 -1.52
N ASP A 11 14.42 19.39 -1.56
CA ASP A 11 14.61 18.19 -2.40
C ASP A 11 14.39 18.42 -3.90
N ASP A 12 13.52 19.38 -4.23
CA ASP A 12 13.25 19.84 -5.58
C ASP A 12 12.68 21.26 -5.53
N TYR A 13 12.78 21.99 -6.63
CA TYR A 13 12.26 23.35 -6.74
C TYR A 13 11.68 23.59 -8.13
N LEU A 14 10.41 24.01 -8.17
CA LEU A 14 9.64 24.28 -9.39
C LEU A 14 9.10 25.72 -9.37
N PRO A 15 9.71 26.66 -10.13
CA PRO A 15 9.25 28.05 -10.17
C PRO A 15 7.94 28.20 -10.93
N LYS A 16 7.16 29.23 -10.60
CA LYS A 16 5.98 29.64 -11.39
C LYS A 16 6.39 30.46 -12.62
N PRO A 17 5.60 30.42 -13.71
CA PRO A 17 4.48 29.52 -13.95
C PRO A 17 4.96 28.10 -14.30
N PHE A 18 4.28 27.07 -13.79
CA PHE A 18 4.61 25.66 -14.02
C PHE A 18 3.42 24.89 -14.61
N ASN A 19 3.70 23.69 -15.13
CA ASN A 19 2.70 22.77 -15.66
C ASN A 19 2.29 21.74 -14.60
N ASP A 20 0.98 21.48 -14.46
CA ASP A 20 0.44 20.48 -13.51
C ASP A 20 1.03 19.08 -13.73
N ARG A 21 1.30 18.70 -14.99
CA ARG A 21 1.96 17.43 -15.31
C ARG A 21 3.40 17.37 -14.81
N GLU A 22 4.11 18.48 -14.84
CA GLU A 22 5.48 18.56 -14.34
C GLU A 22 5.51 18.44 -12.82
N LEU A 23 4.59 19.14 -12.14
CA LEU A 23 4.41 19.02 -10.70
C LEU A 23 4.13 17.56 -10.30
N VAL A 24 3.18 16.90 -10.95
CA VAL A 24 2.83 15.50 -10.68
C VAL A 24 4.01 14.55 -10.95
N ALA A 25 4.75 14.76 -12.04
CA ALA A 25 5.92 13.93 -12.36
C ALA A 25 7.04 14.07 -11.30
N ARG A 26 7.26 15.30 -10.80
CA ARG A 26 8.26 15.59 -9.76
C ARG A 26 7.86 15.00 -8.41
N ILE A 27 6.59 15.14 -8.01
CA ILE A 27 6.05 14.47 -6.81
C ILE A 27 6.29 12.96 -6.90
N ARG A 28 5.95 12.32 -8.03
CA ARG A 28 6.19 10.88 -8.22
C ARG A 28 7.67 10.50 -8.15
N ALA A 29 8.56 11.37 -8.63
CA ALA A 29 10.01 11.12 -8.57
C ALA A 29 10.55 11.23 -7.14
N ILE A 30 10.07 12.18 -6.34
CA ILE A 30 10.43 12.33 -4.92
C ILE A 30 9.91 11.13 -4.12
N LEU A 31 8.65 10.76 -4.28
CA LEU A 31 8.05 9.61 -3.58
C LEU A 31 8.78 8.30 -3.90
N ARG A 32 9.20 8.08 -5.16
CA ARG A 32 10.05 6.93 -5.51
C ARG A 32 11.36 6.91 -4.74
N ARG A 33 11.95 8.08 -4.43
CA ARG A 33 13.19 8.20 -3.67
C ARG A 33 12.97 8.04 -2.16
N SER A 34 11.82 8.48 -1.63
CA SER A 34 11.44 8.20 -0.24
C SER A 34 11.23 6.70 0.01
N ASN A 35 10.57 5.99 -0.91
CA ASN A 35 10.39 4.54 -0.82
C ASN A 35 11.72 3.76 -0.95
N TRP A 36 12.74 4.36 -1.59
CA TRP A 36 14.10 3.81 -1.57
C TRP A 36 14.76 3.90 -0.19
N SER A 37 14.36 4.86 0.64
CA SER A 37 14.86 5.01 2.02
C SER A 37 14.10 4.14 3.04
N GLU A 38 12.79 3.93 2.84
CA GLU A 38 11.98 2.99 3.64
C GLU A 38 12.42 1.53 3.44
N GLN A 39 13.05 1.20 2.31
CA GLN A 39 13.72 -0.09 2.10
C GLN A 39 14.92 -0.32 3.05
N GLN A 40 15.41 0.69 3.77
CA GLN A 40 16.57 0.54 4.67
C GLN A 40 16.24 0.52 6.18
N GLN A 41 15.11 1.04 6.68
CA GLN A 41 14.86 1.25 8.13
C GLN A 41 13.35 1.28 8.48
N GLN A 42 12.61 0.20 8.73
CA GLN A 42 12.48 -0.51 10.02
C GLN A 42 12.20 0.28 11.33
N HIS A 43 11.85 1.58 11.33
CA HIS A 43 11.46 2.26 12.59
C HIS A 43 10.08 2.92 12.55
N ASP A 44 9.12 2.20 13.13
CA ASP A 44 8.25 2.72 14.19
C ASP A 44 7.03 3.58 13.83
N ASN A 45 6.34 3.23 12.74
CA ASN A 45 4.91 3.52 12.60
C ASN A 45 4.17 2.42 11.82
N SER A 46 4.62 1.17 11.98
CA SER A 46 3.91 0.01 11.48
C SER A 46 2.68 -0.18 12.35
N SER A 47 1.48 -0.06 11.78
CA SER A 47 0.28 -0.63 12.39
C SER A 47 0.66 -2.02 12.94
N PRO A 48 0.27 -2.35 14.19
CA PRO A 48 0.81 -3.52 14.88
C PRO A 48 0.64 -4.75 14.00
N THR A 49 1.67 -5.60 13.98
CA THR A 49 1.59 -6.88 13.28
C THR A 49 0.35 -7.61 13.77
N LEU A 50 -0.54 -7.93 12.85
CA LEU A 50 -1.77 -8.65 13.14
C LEU A 50 -1.46 -10.15 13.12
N GLU A 51 -1.71 -10.82 14.23
CA GLU A 51 -1.48 -12.26 14.37
C GLU A 51 -2.82 -12.99 14.53
N VAL A 52 -3.03 -14.00 13.70
CA VAL A 52 -4.22 -14.86 13.70
C VAL A 52 -3.73 -16.30 13.55
N ASP A 53 -3.81 -17.09 14.62
CA ASP A 53 -3.25 -18.45 14.66
C ASP A 53 -1.78 -18.45 14.17
N CYS A 54 -1.51 -19.13 13.04
CA CYS A 54 -0.19 -19.22 12.44
C CYS A 54 0.12 -18.10 11.43
N LEU A 55 -0.86 -17.23 11.14
CA LEU A 55 -0.75 -16.12 10.20
C LEU A 55 -0.23 -14.87 10.93
N ARG A 56 0.81 -14.23 10.39
CA ARG A 56 1.29 -12.91 10.81
C ARG A 56 1.26 -11.95 9.64
N LEU A 57 0.75 -10.75 9.86
CA LEU A 57 0.59 -9.71 8.84
C LEU A 57 1.23 -8.42 9.33
N ASN A 58 2.29 -7.98 8.66
CA ASN A 58 2.95 -6.70 8.92
C ASN A 58 2.50 -5.65 7.90
N PRO A 59 1.53 -4.80 8.23
CA PRO A 59 1.04 -3.75 7.32
C PRO A 59 2.07 -2.66 7.02
N GLY A 60 3.03 -2.41 7.92
CA GLY A 60 4.10 -1.44 7.67
C GLY A 60 5.07 -1.92 6.58
N ARG A 61 5.26 -3.23 6.45
CA ARG A 61 6.11 -3.85 5.41
C ARG A 61 5.31 -4.45 4.25
N GLN A 62 3.99 -4.49 4.36
CA GLN A 62 3.09 -5.27 3.50
C GLN A 62 3.54 -6.73 3.35
N GLU A 63 4.01 -7.32 4.45
CA GLU A 63 4.52 -8.69 4.49
C GLU A 63 3.56 -9.60 5.25
N ALA A 64 3.40 -10.82 4.75
CA ALA A 64 2.62 -11.86 5.41
C ALA A 64 3.47 -13.12 5.59
N SER A 65 3.24 -13.86 6.67
CA SER A 65 3.84 -15.18 6.90
C SER A 65 2.83 -16.14 7.51
N PHE A 66 2.87 -17.40 7.11
CA PHE A 66 2.08 -18.49 7.70
C PHE A 66 3.02 -19.59 8.20
N ASP A 67 2.92 -20.01 9.46
CA ASP A 67 3.84 -20.99 10.07
C ASP A 67 5.32 -20.61 9.87
N ASP A 68 5.66 -19.33 10.10
CA ASP A 68 7.01 -18.77 9.87
C ASP A 68 7.52 -18.80 8.42
N VAL A 69 6.67 -19.21 7.45
CA VAL A 69 6.97 -19.16 6.02
C VAL A 69 6.40 -17.87 5.41
N THR A 70 7.26 -17.04 4.82
CA THR A 70 6.83 -15.82 4.10
C THR A 70 5.93 -16.17 2.91
N LEU A 71 4.82 -15.45 2.78
CA LEU A 71 3.88 -15.57 1.67
C LEU A 71 4.24 -14.55 0.59
N ASP A 72 4.29 -15.00 -0.66
CA ASP A 72 4.47 -14.14 -1.83
C ASP A 72 3.10 -13.60 -2.29
N LEU A 73 2.72 -12.43 -1.77
CA LEU A 73 1.44 -11.80 -2.05
C LEU A 73 1.63 -10.53 -2.87
N THR A 74 0.74 -10.29 -3.83
CA THR A 74 0.60 -8.94 -4.41
C THR A 74 0.10 -7.96 -3.35
N GLY A 75 0.35 -6.65 -3.53
CA GLY A 75 -0.13 -5.64 -2.58
C GLY A 75 -1.65 -5.65 -2.40
N THR A 76 -2.41 -5.99 -3.45
CA THR A 76 -3.87 -6.16 -3.39
C THR A 76 -4.27 -7.38 -2.57
N GLU A 77 -3.59 -8.52 -2.76
CA GLU A 77 -3.84 -9.75 -1.98
C GLU A 77 -3.46 -9.56 -0.50
N PHE A 78 -2.34 -8.88 -0.21
CA PHE A 78 -2.00 -8.49 1.15
C PHE A 78 -3.09 -7.63 1.78
N THR A 79 -3.54 -6.59 1.09
CA THR A 79 -4.58 -5.68 1.60
C THR A 79 -5.90 -6.41 1.82
N LEU A 80 -6.26 -7.33 0.92
CA LEU A 80 -7.43 -8.18 1.04
C LEU A 80 -7.35 -9.11 2.25
N LEU A 81 -6.23 -9.82 2.40
CA LEU A 81 -5.99 -10.72 3.52
C LEU A 81 -5.97 -9.97 4.85
N TYR A 82 -5.33 -8.80 4.89
CA TYR A 82 -5.29 -7.94 6.07
C TYR A 82 -6.69 -7.48 6.49
N LEU A 83 -7.50 -7.01 5.55
CA LEU A 83 -8.88 -6.60 5.84
C LEU A 83 -9.72 -7.78 6.35
N LEU A 84 -9.61 -8.97 5.73
CA LEU A 84 -10.32 -10.16 6.19
C LEU A 84 -9.88 -10.57 7.61
N ALA A 85 -8.58 -10.49 7.91
CA ALA A 85 -8.04 -10.81 9.22
C ALA A 85 -8.49 -9.79 10.29
N GLN A 86 -8.63 -8.50 9.95
CA GLN A 86 -9.20 -7.49 10.85
C GLN A 86 -10.67 -7.76 11.20
N HIS A 87 -11.41 -8.39 10.29
CA HIS A 87 -12.82 -8.76 10.45
C HIS A 87 -13.00 -10.27 10.75
N LEU A 88 -12.06 -10.87 11.49
CA LEU A 88 -12.11 -12.30 11.81
C LEU A 88 -13.46 -12.72 12.40
N GLY A 89 -14.05 -13.79 11.83
CA GLY A 89 -15.34 -14.32 12.28
C GLY A 89 -16.56 -13.53 11.82
N GLN A 90 -16.39 -12.46 11.04
CA GLN A 90 -17.47 -11.66 10.47
C GLN A 90 -17.58 -11.89 8.95
N VAL A 91 -18.81 -11.82 8.43
CA VAL A 91 -19.04 -11.86 6.98
C VAL A 91 -18.75 -10.48 6.39
N VAL A 92 -17.78 -10.40 5.48
CA VAL A 92 -17.46 -9.18 4.74
C VAL A 92 -18.06 -9.24 3.33
N SER A 93 -18.82 -8.22 2.93
CA SER A 93 -19.49 -8.21 1.63
C SER A 93 -18.53 -7.93 0.48
N ARG A 94 -18.85 -8.42 -0.72
CA ARG A 94 -18.05 -8.16 -1.93
C ARG A 94 -17.98 -6.68 -2.26
N GLU A 95 -19.07 -5.95 -2.04
CA GLU A 95 -19.15 -4.51 -2.27
C GLU A 95 -18.18 -3.76 -1.37
N HIS A 96 -18.07 -4.17 -0.09
CA HIS A 96 -17.13 -3.57 0.84
C HIS A 96 -15.68 -3.88 0.46
N LEU A 97 -15.38 -5.14 0.12
CA LEU A 97 -14.04 -5.53 -0.34
C LEU A 97 -13.62 -4.76 -1.60
N SER A 98 -14.50 -4.60 -2.58
CA SER A 98 -14.22 -3.82 -3.78
C SER A 98 -13.90 -2.36 -3.45
N GLN A 99 -14.66 -1.76 -2.53
CA GLN A 99 -14.48 -0.36 -2.18
C GLN A 99 -13.19 -0.12 -1.39
N GLU A 100 -12.90 -0.94 -0.38
CA GLU A 100 -11.77 -0.75 0.51
C GLU A 100 -10.44 -1.25 -0.09
N VAL A 101 -10.46 -2.38 -0.82
CA VAL A 101 -9.23 -2.99 -1.36
C VAL A 101 -8.90 -2.45 -2.74
N LEU A 102 -9.91 -2.28 -3.60
CA LEU A 102 -9.70 -1.86 -5.00
C LEU A 102 -9.99 -0.36 -5.22
N GLY A 103 -10.51 0.35 -4.22
CA GLY A 103 -10.86 1.76 -4.32
C GLY A 103 -11.99 2.05 -5.32
N LYS A 104 -12.79 1.04 -5.68
CA LYS A 104 -13.85 1.17 -6.70
C LYS A 104 -15.15 0.49 -6.29
N ARG A 105 -16.28 1.03 -6.76
CA ARG A 105 -17.58 0.40 -6.61
C ARG A 105 -17.64 -0.91 -7.39
N LEU A 106 -18.27 -1.92 -6.79
CA LEU A 106 -18.53 -3.19 -7.46
C LEU A 106 -19.53 -3.00 -8.61
N THR A 107 -19.22 -3.52 -9.78
CA THR A 107 -20.10 -3.50 -10.96
C THR A 107 -20.62 -4.89 -11.30
N PRO A 108 -21.74 -5.01 -12.02
CA PRO A 108 -22.20 -6.32 -12.54
C PRO A 108 -21.09 -7.02 -13.31
N PHE A 109 -20.94 -8.33 -13.10
CA PHE A 109 -19.91 -9.19 -13.69
C PHE A 109 -18.46 -8.90 -13.29
N ASP A 110 -18.20 -8.01 -12.32
CA ASP A 110 -16.84 -7.84 -11.78
C ASP A 110 -16.44 -9.08 -10.97
N ARG A 111 -15.30 -9.67 -11.31
CA ARG A 111 -14.75 -10.90 -10.70
C ARG A 111 -13.40 -10.66 -10.05
N ALA A 112 -12.92 -9.42 -9.97
CA ALA A 112 -11.59 -9.10 -9.44
C ALA A 112 -11.41 -9.61 -8.00
N ILE A 113 -12.38 -9.36 -7.13
CA ILE A 113 -12.35 -9.86 -5.74
C ILE A 113 -12.36 -11.38 -5.71
N ASP A 114 -13.24 -12.04 -6.48
CA ASP A 114 -13.31 -13.51 -6.52
C ASP A 114 -11.97 -14.12 -6.97
N MET A 115 -11.30 -13.51 -7.94
CA MET A 115 -9.98 -13.94 -8.43
C MET A 115 -8.89 -13.80 -7.34
N HIS A 116 -8.81 -12.64 -6.68
CA HIS A 116 -7.84 -12.45 -5.58
C HIS A 116 -8.11 -13.37 -4.39
N ILE A 117 -9.39 -13.63 -4.06
CA ILE A 117 -9.76 -14.64 -3.05
C ILE A 117 -9.32 -16.03 -3.50
N SER A 118 -9.48 -16.38 -4.77
CA SER A 118 -9.05 -17.68 -5.29
C SER A 118 -7.54 -17.86 -5.25
N ASN A 119 -6.76 -16.79 -5.41
CA ASN A 119 -5.30 -16.85 -5.30
C ASN A 119 -4.81 -16.97 -3.85
N LEU A 120 -5.57 -16.40 -2.90
CA LEU A 120 -5.25 -16.48 -1.47
C LEU A 120 -5.56 -17.84 -0.84
N ARG A 121 -6.42 -18.67 -1.47
CA ARG A 121 -6.80 -20.00 -0.97
C ARG A 121 -5.91 -21.09 -1.54
#